data_AF-A0A1C8ZRK1-F1
#
_entry.id   AF-A0A1C8ZRK1-F1
#
_cell.length_a   1.000
_cell.length_b   1.000
_cell.length_c   1.000
_cell.angle_alpha   90.00
_cell.angle_beta   90.00
_cell.angle_gamma   90.00
#
_symmetry.space_group_name_H-M   'P 1'
#
loop_
_entity.id
_entity.type
_entity.pdbx_description
1 polymer ?
#
loop_
_entity_poly.entity_id
_entity_poly.type
_entity_poly.pdbx_seq_one_letter_code
_entity_poly.pdbx_strand_id
1 'polypeptide(L)'
;MVCIFHVVGKKDTGKTSVIEKAIKIIKNKVNYKIAVFKHSHHLLDLAGKDTDRFREAGSDYIVFQEGERQSVLFMPNVLSSSLIDLLPVDIIFIEGFTNLELGKKYFIQSPDEVDEVVNRILSDLEECVRVKGFLHLDENKVEVNSEKPLLLLLYNLLKALGIRNVTLD
;
A
#
# COMPACT_ATOMS: atom_id res chain seq x y z
N MET A 1 12.69 3.63 -0.96
CA MET A 1 12.00 2.79 0.06
C MET A 1 10.53 3.17 0.04
N VAL A 2 9.60 2.26 0.37
CA VAL A 2 8.18 2.61 0.39
C VAL A 2 7.86 3.49 1.62
N CYS A 3 7.19 4.61 1.39
CA CYS A 3 6.71 5.52 2.43
C CYS A 3 5.28 5.13 2.81
N ILE A 4 5.05 4.79 4.09
CA ILE A 4 3.75 4.32 4.55
C ILE A 4 3.15 5.33 5.51
N PHE A 5 1.97 5.86 5.18
CA PHE A 5 1.22 6.80 5.99
C PHE A 5 -0.13 6.22 6.36
N HIS A 6 -0.41 6.19 7.66
CA HIS A 6 -1.57 5.52 8.21
C HIS A 6 -2.52 6.53 8.84
N VAL A 7 -3.67 6.75 8.21
CA VAL A 7 -4.67 7.74 8.65
C VAL A 7 -5.76 7.03 9.44
N VAL A 8 -5.84 7.36 10.74
CA VAL A 8 -6.71 6.72 11.73
C VAL A 8 -7.67 7.75 12.33
N GLY A 9 -8.92 7.35 12.56
CA GLY A 9 -9.96 8.24 13.05
C GLY A 9 -11.34 7.59 13.00
N LYS A 10 -12.30 8.13 13.77
CA LYS A 10 -13.69 7.65 13.78
C LYS A 10 -14.35 7.83 12.40
N LYS A 11 -15.53 7.24 12.21
CA LYS A 11 -16.31 7.45 10.98
C LYS A 11 -16.56 8.95 10.80
N ASP A 12 -16.53 9.41 9.54
CA ASP A 12 -16.84 10.79 9.13
C ASP A 12 -15.93 11.89 9.69
N THR A 13 -14.74 11.55 10.21
CA THR A 13 -13.74 12.55 10.66
C THR A 13 -12.84 13.10 9.54
N GLY A 14 -13.05 12.72 8.27
CA GLY A 14 -12.27 13.23 7.13
C GLY A 14 -11.07 12.38 6.70
N LYS A 15 -10.91 11.13 7.18
CA LYS A 15 -9.80 10.23 6.78
C LYS A 15 -9.61 10.11 5.27
N THR A 16 -10.70 9.82 4.55
CA THR A 16 -10.66 9.67 3.09
C THR A 16 -10.28 11.00 2.42
N SER A 17 -10.79 12.13 2.93
CA SER A 17 -10.46 13.47 2.43
C SER A 17 -8.98 13.82 2.61
N VAL A 18 -8.36 13.44 3.73
CA VAL A 18 -6.90 13.57 3.92
C VAL A 18 -6.14 12.82 2.83
N ILE A 19 -6.48 11.54 2.62
CA ILE A 19 -5.78 10.68 1.66
C ILE A 19 -5.98 11.21 0.22
N GLU A 20 -7.20 11.53 -0.18
CA GLU A 20 -7.50 12.06 -1.52
C GLU A 20 -6.78 13.38 -1.78
N LYS A 21 -6.81 14.32 -0.83
CA LYS A 21 -6.14 15.61 -0.97
C LYS A 21 -4.63 15.46 -1.04
N ALA A 22 -4.04 14.61 -0.20
CA ALA A 22 -2.62 14.30 -0.24
C ALA A 22 -2.22 13.68 -1.60
N ILE A 23 -2.95 12.66 -2.08
CA ILE A 23 -2.70 12.02 -3.39
C ILE A 23 -2.73 13.04 -4.52
N LYS A 24 -3.76 13.90 -4.55
CA LYS A 24 -3.89 14.93 -5.60
C LYS A 24 -2.72 15.90 -5.59
N ILE A 25 -2.32 16.40 -4.42
CA ILE A 25 -1.17 17.31 -4.29
C ILE A 25 0.13 16.62 -4.72
N ILE A 26 0.36 15.39 -4.27
CA ILE A 26 1.55 14.61 -4.59
C ILE A 26 1.64 14.38 -6.09
N LYS A 27 0.59 13.82 -6.70
CA LYS A 27 0.53 13.51 -8.14
C LYS A 27 0.70 14.74 -9.03
N ASN A 28 0.21 15.91 -8.59
CA ASN A 28 0.40 17.18 -9.31
C ASN A 28 1.85 17.69 -9.28
N LYS A 29 2.64 17.30 -8.27
CA LYS A 29 4.04 17.72 -8.11
C LYS A 29 5.02 16.70 -8.68
N VAL A 30 4.78 15.41 -8.42
CA VAL A 30 5.69 14.31 -8.74
C VAL A 30 4.87 13.07 -9.10
N ASN A 31 5.28 12.35 -10.13
CA ASN A 31 4.58 11.13 -10.58
C ASN A 31 4.95 9.89 -9.74
N TYR A 32 4.88 9.96 -8.42
CA TYR A 32 5.09 8.79 -7.56
C TYR A 32 4.01 7.73 -7.77
N LYS A 33 4.37 6.45 -7.71
CA LYS A 33 3.39 5.34 -7.68
C LYS A 33 2.81 5.26 -6.26
N ILE A 34 1.48 5.26 -6.17
CA ILE A 34 0.76 5.33 -4.89
C ILE A 34 -0.23 4.17 -4.81
N ALA A 35 -0.26 3.48 -3.67
CA ALA A 35 -1.31 2.52 -3.32
C ALA A 35 -2.12 3.03 -2.13
N VAL A 36 -3.39 2.61 -2.05
CA VAL A 36 -4.26 2.85 -0.90
C VAL A 36 -4.75 1.50 -0.39
N PHE A 37 -4.47 1.20 0.87
CA PHE A 37 -5.03 0.08 1.59
C PHE A 37 -6.17 0.59 2.48
N LYS A 38 -7.39 0.17 2.20
CA LYS A 38 -8.56 0.52 3.01
C LYS A 38 -9.05 -0.69 3.79
N HIS A 39 -9.02 -0.59 5.12
CA HIS A 39 -9.66 -1.59 5.96
C HIS A 39 -11.13 -1.22 6.18
N SER A 40 -12.02 -2.00 5.56
CA SER A 40 -13.47 -1.82 5.63
C SER A 40 -14.11 -2.86 6.54
N HIS A 41 -15.07 -2.44 7.36
CA HIS A 41 -15.98 -3.36 8.06
C HIS A 41 -17.17 -3.79 7.19
N HIS A 42 -17.36 -3.16 6.03
CA HIS A 42 -18.37 -3.55 5.06
C HIS A 42 -17.81 -4.60 4.11
N LEU A 43 -18.57 -5.68 3.93
CA LEU A 43 -18.32 -6.71 2.93
C LEU A 43 -18.60 -6.15 1.53
N LEU A 44 -17.83 -6.60 0.55
CA LEU A 44 -18.14 -6.35 -0.85
C LEU A 44 -19.37 -7.18 -1.24
N ASP A 45 -20.35 -6.55 -1.89
CA ASP A 45 -21.52 -7.24 -2.41
C ASP A 45 -21.17 -8.04 -3.66
N LEU A 46 -20.89 -9.33 -3.42
CA LEU A 46 -20.52 -10.31 -4.44
C LEU A 46 -21.55 -11.43 -4.57
N ALA A 47 -22.63 -11.39 -3.80
CA ALA A 47 -23.60 -12.47 -3.73
C ALA A 47 -24.13 -12.84 -5.12
N GLY A 48 -24.07 -14.14 -5.46
CA GLY A 48 -24.53 -14.66 -6.75
C GLY A 48 -23.60 -14.38 -7.95
N LYS A 49 -22.47 -13.70 -7.77
CA LYS A 49 -21.45 -13.52 -8.82
C LYS A 49 -20.49 -14.71 -8.84
N ASP A 50 -19.85 -14.94 -9.99
CA ASP A 50 -18.87 -16.03 -10.13
C ASP A 50 -17.71 -15.91 -9.13
N THR A 51 -17.29 -14.69 -8.75
CA THR A 51 -16.30 -14.48 -7.69
C THR A 51 -16.71 -15.10 -6.36
N ASP A 52 -17.98 -15.03 -5.98
CA ASP A 52 -18.47 -15.61 -4.73
C ASP A 52 -18.61 -17.13 -4.84
N ARG A 53 -19.06 -17.62 -6.00
CA ARG A 53 -19.09 -19.06 -6.30
C ARG A 53 -17.70 -19.70 -6.26
N PHE A 54 -16.67 -19.03 -6.79
CA PHE A 54 -15.28 -19.50 -6.72
C PHE A 54 -14.73 -19.46 -5.29
N ARG A 55 -15.14 -18.46 -4.49
CA ARG A 55 -14.79 -18.41 -3.07
C ARG A 55 -15.41 -19.59 -2.33
N GLU A 56 -16.70 -19.86 -2.51
CA GLU A 56 -17.39 -20.99 -1.90
C GLU A 56 -16.81 -22.34 -2.34
N ALA A 57 -16.33 -22.43 -3.58
CA ALA A 57 -15.64 -23.62 -4.09
C ALA A 57 -14.24 -23.84 -3.46
N GLY A 58 -13.72 -22.88 -2.69
CA GLY A 58 -12.45 -23.00 -1.97
C GLY A 58 -11.25 -22.37 -2.66
N SER A 59 -11.43 -21.48 -3.63
CA SER A 59 -10.30 -20.79 -4.27
C SER A 59 -9.56 -19.87 -3.28
N ASP A 60 -8.26 -20.11 -3.09
CA ASP A 60 -7.39 -19.26 -2.26
C ASP A 60 -7.12 -17.88 -2.88
N TYR A 61 -7.13 -17.83 -4.21
CA TYR A 61 -6.91 -16.64 -5.01
C TYR A 61 -7.92 -16.58 -6.16
N ILE A 62 -8.53 -15.42 -6.38
CA ILE A 62 -9.41 -15.18 -7.52
C ILE A 62 -8.96 -13.88 -8.18
N VAL A 63 -8.54 -13.98 -9.44
CA VAL A 63 -8.17 -12.81 -10.25
C VAL A 63 -9.31 -12.49 -11.19
N PHE A 64 -9.94 -11.34 -10.97
CA PHE A 64 -10.91 -10.78 -11.91
C PHE A 64 -10.19 -9.77 -12.81
N GLN A 65 -10.37 -9.91 -14.13
CA GLN A 65 -9.76 -9.05 -15.13
C GLN A 65 -10.86 -8.35 -15.95
N GLU A 66 -10.93 -7.03 -15.86
CA GLU A 66 -11.84 -6.20 -16.67
C GLU A 66 -11.13 -5.73 -17.94
N GLY A 67 -11.27 -6.51 -19.02
CA GLY A 67 -10.58 -6.25 -20.28
C GLY A 67 -9.07 -6.12 -20.06
N GLU A 68 -8.45 -5.06 -20.56
CA GLU A 68 -7.03 -4.74 -20.30
C GLU A 68 -6.85 -3.57 -19.30
N ARG A 69 -7.92 -3.11 -18.66
CA ARG A 69 -7.91 -1.85 -17.90
C ARG A 69 -7.64 -2.04 -16.42
N GLN A 70 -8.23 -3.08 -15.83
CA GLN A 70 -8.22 -3.25 -14.38
C GLN A 70 -8.21 -4.72 -13.99
N SER A 71 -7.42 -5.01 -12.97
CA SER A 71 -7.41 -6.32 -12.31
C SER A 71 -7.84 -6.14 -10.86
N VAL A 72 -8.60 -7.10 -10.33
CA VAL A 72 -8.93 -7.20 -8.91
C VAL A 72 -8.51 -8.58 -8.43
N LEU A 73 -7.67 -8.61 -7.40
CA LEU A 73 -7.27 -9.84 -6.74
C LEU A 73 -8.06 -9.99 -5.44
N PHE A 74 -8.84 -11.07 -5.34
CA PHE A 74 -9.46 -11.50 -4.10
C PHE A 74 -8.61 -12.60 -3.46
N MET A 75 -8.33 -12.46 -2.17
CA MET A 75 -7.55 -13.42 -1.38
C MET A 75 -8.33 -13.81 -0.12
N PRO A 76 -9.41 -14.61 -0.23
CA PRO A 76 -10.32 -14.90 0.88
C PRO A 76 -9.64 -15.57 2.09
N ASN A 77 -8.58 -16.34 1.87
CA ASN A 77 -7.91 -17.14 2.90
C ASN A 77 -6.55 -16.57 3.35
N VAL A 78 -6.15 -15.39 2.86
CA VAL A 78 -4.83 -14.80 3.11
C VAL A 78 -4.96 -13.53 3.95
N LEU A 79 -4.15 -13.42 5.01
CA LEU A 79 -4.05 -12.19 5.80
C LEU A 79 -3.40 -11.09 4.97
N SER A 80 -4.21 -10.16 4.44
CA SER A 80 -3.74 -9.10 3.55
C SER A 80 -2.73 -8.14 4.20
N SER A 81 -2.68 -8.08 5.54
CA SER A 81 -1.79 -7.18 6.29
C SER A 81 -0.30 -7.48 6.07
N SER A 82 0.07 -8.74 5.82
CA SER A 82 1.48 -9.13 5.60
C SER A 82 1.97 -8.81 4.18
N LEU A 83 1.10 -8.32 3.30
CA LEU A 83 1.43 -8.02 1.91
C LEU A 83 1.48 -6.51 1.63
N ILE A 84 1.06 -5.67 2.59
CA ILE A 84 0.90 -4.23 2.38
C ILE A 84 2.24 -3.61 1.98
N ASP A 85 3.28 -3.81 2.77
CA ASP A 85 4.61 -3.23 2.54
C ASP A 85 5.43 -3.94 1.45
N LEU A 86 4.88 -5.00 0.84
CA LEU A 86 5.48 -5.67 -0.31
C LEU A 86 5.19 -4.95 -1.63
N LEU A 87 4.10 -4.16 -1.70
CA LEU A 87 3.68 -3.49 -2.94
C LEU A 87 4.81 -2.63 -3.53
N PRO A 88 5.13 -2.78 -4.83
CA PRO A 88 6.23 -2.07 -5.46
C PRO A 88 5.85 -0.64 -5.87
N VAL A 89 5.50 0.16 -4.88
CA VAL A 89 5.10 1.56 -5.02
C VAL A 89 5.99 2.47 -4.17
N ASP A 90 5.93 3.78 -4.42
CA ASP A 90 6.69 4.76 -3.63
C ASP A 90 5.97 5.09 -2.32
N ILE A 91 4.63 5.13 -2.35
CA ILE A 91 3.80 5.59 -1.24
C ILE A 91 2.62 4.64 -1.04
N ILE A 92 2.36 4.30 0.22
CA ILE A 92 1.16 3.57 0.65
C ILE A 92 0.40 4.42 1.65
N PHE A 93 -0.87 4.67 1.37
CA PHE A 93 -1.81 5.17 2.36
C PHE A 93 -2.60 4.03 2.97
N ILE A 94 -2.75 4.03 4.29
CA ILE A 94 -3.60 3.09 5.01
C ILE A 94 -4.76 3.85 5.64
N GLU A 95 -5.99 3.53 5.25
CA GLU A 95 -7.21 4.08 5.86
C GLU A 95 -7.81 3.05 6.84
N GLY A 96 -7.98 3.44 8.11
CA GLY A 96 -8.58 2.57 9.13
C GLY A 96 -7.56 1.61 9.75
N PHE A 97 -7.92 0.36 10.05
CA PHE A 97 -6.99 -0.67 10.58
C PHE A 97 -6.16 -0.28 11.82
N THR A 98 -6.79 0.24 12.87
CA THR A 98 -6.10 0.86 14.03
C THR A 98 -5.01 -0.02 14.69
N ASN A 99 -5.21 -1.34 14.73
CA ASN A 99 -4.30 -2.28 15.38
C ASN A 99 -3.07 -2.65 14.52
N LEU A 100 -3.01 -2.22 13.26
CA LEU A 100 -1.85 -2.45 12.40
C LEU A 100 -0.73 -1.49 12.83
N GLU A 101 0.45 -2.03 13.15
CA GLU A 101 1.66 -1.24 13.43
C GLU A 101 2.54 -1.17 12.18
N LEU A 102 2.15 -0.32 11.23
CA LEU A 102 2.88 -0.14 9.97
C LEU A 102 2.88 1.32 9.54
N GLY A 103 4.07 1.86 9.24
CA GLY A 103 4.23 3.25 8.80
C GLY A 103 4.01 4.31 9.88
N LYS A 104 3.94 5.57 9.47
CA LYS A 104 3.69 6.71 10.37
C LYS A 104 2.19 6.95 10.51
N LYS A 105 1.70 6.93 11.75
CA LYS A 105 0.28 7.12 12.08
C LYS A 105 -0.07 8.60 12.25
N TYR A 106 -1.20 8.98 11.66
CA TYR A 106 -1.84 10.29 11.83
C TYR A 106 -3.26 10.08 12.32
N PHE A 107 -3.57 10.70 13.45
CA PHE A 107 -4.90 10.66 14.04
C PHE A 107 -5.66 11.90 13.60
N ILE A 108 -6.89 11.70 13.11
CA ILE A 108 -7.79 12.78 12.73
C ILE A 108 -9.11 12.66 13.51
N GLN A 109 -9.47 13.73 14.21
CA GLN A 109 -10.63 13.78 15.12
C GLN A 109 -11.80 14.52 14.51
N SER A 110 -11.56 15.49 13.62
CA SER A 110 -12.61 16.27 12.95
C SER A 110 -12.23 16.62 11.50
N PRO A 111 -13.21 16.94 10.64
CA PRO A 111 -12.94 17.39 9.27
C PRO A 111 -12.12 18.68 9.16
N ASP A 112 -12.10 19.53 10.19
CA ASP A 112 -11.35 20.79 10.17
C ASP A 112 -9.82 20.57 10.22
N GLU A 113 -9.38 19.39 10.68
CA GLU A 113 -7.98 18.99 10.77
C GLU A 113 -7.40 18.48 9.44
N VAL A 114 -8.22 18.32 8.39
CA VAL A 114 -7.80 17.71 7.11
C VAL A 114 -6.55 18.39 6.55
N ASP A 115 -6.53 19.71 6.52
CA ASP A 115 -5.44 20.47 5.90
C ASP A 115 -4.16 20.41 6.74
N GLU A 116 -4.29 20.41 8.07
CA GLU A 116 -3.17 20.25 8.98
C GLU A 116 -2.51 18.88 8.80
N VAL A 117 -3.32 17.81 8.79
CA VAL A 117 -2.82 16.44 8.65
C VAL A 117 -2.18 16.23 7.28
N VAL A 118 -2.78 16.76 6.21
CA VAL A 118 -2.18 16.72 4.85
C VAL A 118 -0.81 17.40 4.84
N ASN A 119 -0.67 18.58 5.44
CA ASN A 119 0.61 19.29 5.46
C ASN A 119 1.70 18.50 6.21
N ARG A 120 1.34 17.85 7.32
CA ARG A 120 2.26 16.98 8.07
C ARG A 120 2.69 15.77 7.24
N ILE A 121 1.75 15.10 6.56
CA ILE A 121 2.05 13.99 5.64
C ILE A 121 3.03 14.44 4.55
N LEU A 122 2.81 15.60 3.95
CA LEU A 122 3.68 16.12 2.88
C LEU A 122 5.09 16.43 3.39
N SER A 123 5.22 16.99 4.59
CA SER A 123 6.52 17.21 5.23
C SER A 123 7.27 15.89 5.47
N ASP A 124 6.58 14.91 6.03
CA ASP A 124 7.17 13.59 6.32
C ASP A 124 7.50 12.79 5.05
N LEU A 125 6.76 13.03 3.96
CA LEU A 125 7.06 12.46 2.65
C LEU A 125 8.39 12.98 2.12
N GLU A 126 8.68 14.27 2.24
CA GLU A 126 9.94 14.86 1.76
C GLU A 126 11.18 14.26 2.44
N GLU A 127 11.05 13.83 3.69
CA GLU A 127 12.11 13.12 4.41
C GLU A 127 12.18 11.65 3.98
N CYS A 128 11.04 10.98 3.91
CA CYS A 128 10.97 9.55 3.62
C CYS A 128 11.51 9.18 2.23
N VAL A 129 11.20 9.98 1.20
CA VAL A 129 11.63 9.69 -0.18
C VAL A 129 13.14 9.85 -0.39
N ARG A 130 13.86 10.47 0.54
CA ARG A 130 15.33 10.57 0.49
C ARG A 130 16.01 9.23 0.79
N VAL A 131 15.29 8.28 1.39
CA VAL A 131 15.83 6.97 1.75
C VAL A 131 15.82 6.03 0.54
N LYS A 132 17.01 5.77 0.01
CA LYS A 132 17.24 4.86 -1.11
C LYS A 132 17.51 3.44 -0.62
N GLY A 133 16.95 2.46 -1.32
CA GLY A 133 17.23 1.03 -1.14
C GLY A 133 18.18 0.54 -2.23
N PHE A 134 18.96 -0.49 -1.93
CA PHE A 134 19.86 -1.12 -2.88
C PHE A 134 19.81 -2.64 -2.76
N LEU A 135 19.91 -3.32 -3.89
CA LEU A 135 20.20 -4.75 -3.96
C LEU A 135 21.60 -4.94 -4.55
N HIS A 136 22.30 -5.97 -4.06
CA HIS A 136 23.51 -6.47 -4.69
C HIS A 136 23.11 -7.65 -5.59
N LEU A 137 23.28 -7.49 -6.89
CA LEU A 137 22.97 -8.49 -7.91
C LEU A 137 24.29 -8.83 -8.61
N ASP A 138 24.82 -10.01 -8.31
CA ASP A 138 26.20 -10.40 -8.66
C ASP A 138 27.20 -9.34 -8.16
N GLU A 139 28.05 -8.81 -9.04
CA GLU A 139 29.02 -7.76 -8.73
C GLU A 139 28.42 -6.34 -8.73
N ASN A 140 27.14 -6.20 -9.07
CA ASN A 140 26.51 -4.90 -9.28
C ASN A 140 25.68 -4.46 -8.06
N LYS A 141 25.83 -3.19 -7.67
CA LYS A 141 24.93 -2.54 -6.72
C LYS A 141 23.86 -1.76 -7.47
N VAL A 142 22.61 -2.18 -7.32
CA VAL A 142 21.47 -1.62 -8.07
C VAL A 142 20.53 -0.89 -7.12
N GLU A 143 20.27 0.39 -7.39
CA GLU A 143 19.22 1.14 -6.69
C GLU A 143 17.84 0.55 -7.03
N VAL A 144 17.04 0.29 -6.00
CA VAL A 144 15.66 -0.17 -6.13
C VAL A 144 14.67 0.97 -5.93
N ASN A 145 13.69 1.05 -6.82
CA ASN A 145 12.62 2.04 -6.81
C ASN A 145 11.41 1.51 -7.58
N SER A 146 10.31 2.27 -7.57
CA SER A 146 9.05 1.85 -8.15
C SER A 146 9.07 1.73 -9.69
N GLU A 147 10.09 2.27 -10.37
CA GLU A 147 10.31 2.07 -11.81
C GLU A 147 10.89 0.68 -12.14
N LYS A 148 11.44 -0.03 -11.15
CA LYS A 148 11.88 -1.42 -11.26
C LYS A 148 11.02 -2.30 -10.34
N PRO A 149 9.73 -2.50 -10.64
CA PRO A 149 8.77 -3.02 -9.67
C PRO A 149 9.11 -4.42 -9.17
N LEU A 150 9.64 -5.31 -10.02
CA LEU A 150 10.04 -6.65 -9.60
C LEU A 150 11.24 -6.62 -8.63
N LEU A 151 12.21 -5.73 -8.86
CA LEU A 151 13.34 -5.57 -7.94
C LEU A 151 12.92 -4.93 -6.62
N LEU A 152 12.00 -3.97 -6.66
CA LEU A 152 11.45 -3.37 -5.44
C LEU A 152 10.63 -4.39 -4.64
N LEU A 153 9.80 -5.21 -5.31
CA LEU A 153 9.06 -6.30 -4.68
C LEU A 153 10.02 -7.29 -4.01
N LEU A 154 11.07 -7.73 -4.72
CA LEU A 154 12.09 -8.61 -4.16
C LEU A 154 12.77 -7.96 -2.95
N TYR A 155 13.20 -6.70 -3.05
CA TYR A 155 13.80 -5.99 -1.93
C TYR A 155 12.88 -5.92 -0.71
N ASN A 156 11.60 -5.59 -0.91
CA ASN A 156 10.62 -5.51 0.15
C ASN A 156 10.41 -6.89 0.80
N LEU A 157 10.33 -7.96 0.00
CA LEU A 157 10.20 -9.33 0.48
C LEU A 157 11.41 -9.76 1.32
N LEU A 158 12.63 -9.53 0.84
CA LEU A 158 13.85 -9.85 1.59
C LEU A 158 13.92 -9.09 2.90
N LYS A 159 13.56 -7.80 2.88
CA LYS A 159 13.51 -6.97 4.08
C LYS A 159 12.47 -7.49 5.08
N ALA A 160 11.26 -7.83 4.63
CA ALA A 160 10.20 -8.38 5.47
C ALA A 160 10.59 -9.72 6.11
N LEU A 161 11.34 -10.55 5.38
CA LEU A 161 11.83 -11.84 5.87
C LEU A 161 13.13 -11.73 6.70
N GLY A 162 13.74 -10.54 6.82
CA GLY A 162 15.02 -10.35 7.50
C GLY A 162 16.21 -11.01 6.78
N ILE A 163 16.06 -11.31 5.49
CA ILE A 163 17.08 -12.00 4.68
C ILE A 163 18.07 -10.97 4.12
N ARG A 164 19.37 -11.25 4.27
CA ARG A 164 20.45 -10.39 3.77
C ARG A 164 21.08 -10.88 2.47
N ASN A 165 21.12 -12.20 2.28
CA ASN A 165 21.72 -12.84 1.12
C ASN A 165 20.79 -13.94 0.61
N VAL A 166 20.67 -14.08 -0.71
CA VAL A 166 19.96 -15.16 -1.39
C VAL A 166 20.89 -15.72 -2.45
N THR A 167 20.95 -17.05 -2.53
CA THR A 167 21.67 -17.79 -3.56
C THR A 167 20.65 -18.68 -4.25
N LEU A 168 20.71 -18.75 -5.58
CA LEU A 168 19.95 -19.71 -6.36
C LEU A 168 20.90 -20.87 -6.70
N ASP A 169 20.40 -22.10 -6.58
CA ASP A 169 21.12 -23.31 -6.99
C ASP A 169 21.05 -23.52 -8.52
#